data_AF-A0A0T2L0N4-F1
#
_entry.id   AF-A0A0T2L0N4-F1
#
_cell.length_a   1.000
_cell.length_b   1.000
_cell.length_c   1.000
_cell.angle_alpha   90.00
_cell.angle_beta   90.00
_cell.angle_gamma   90.00
#
_symmetry.space_group_name_H-M   'P 1'
#
loop_
_entity.id
_entity.type
_entity.pdbx_description
1 polymer ?
#
loop_
_entity_poly.entity_id
_entity_poly.type
_entity_poly.pdbx_seq_one_letter_code
_entity_poly.pdbx_strand_id
1 'polypeptide(L)'
;MPSTDAIDISAALRADPALEAACGHLLRRSQQVHNAIWAEELGSELTSPQYSLLASVAAWPGIDQRRAGELASLDKSSTMEVVARLVRKAWITRHRDPRDARRDVLALTPAATLALEDLTPRVQHVQSRLLAPLPSDERDRFVADLAVIARLDTVSDDDPNGDGASSSPLWIPGHLVRRAQQVHTALFAEEFDHELTGPQFATMYVLARHPEISQRKLGALAALDKSTAADIVDRLARRGWLLSHRDPADRRRSVLSLTDDAQRAATAYAPRVEAVQQRVLEPLPASRRAVFLTALTQVAIPSAD
;
A
#
# COMPACT_ATOMS: atom_id res chain seq x y z
N MET A 1 22.31 30.74 2.55
CA MET A 1 21.44 30.20 3.61
C MET A 1 21.09 28.77 3.24
N PRO A 2 21.21 27.79 4.15
CA PRO A 2 20.83 26.42 3.85
C PRO A 2 19.32 26.36 3.61
N SER A 3 18.92 25.63 2.58
CA SER A 3 17.52 25.41 2.20
C SER A 3 16.73 24.87 3.40
N THR A 4 15.66 25.56 3.80
CA THR A 4 14.70 25.21 4.87
C THR A 4 13.93 23.90 4.61
N ASP A 5 14.37 23.11 3.63
CA ASP A 5 13.66 21.98 3.04
C ASP A 5 14.34 20.62 3.31
N ALA A 6 15.49 20.62 3.99
CA ALA A 6 16.12 19.41 4.53
C ALA A 6 15.57 19.15 5.95
N ILE A 7 14.29 18.83 6.04
CA ILE A 7 13.74 18.24 7.27
C ILE A 7 13.90 16.74 7.14
N ASP A 8 14.47 16.14 8.17
CA ASP A 8 14.42 14.72 8.40
C ASP A 8 12.94 14.31 8.54
N ILE A 9 12.38 13.76 7.47
CA ILE A 9 10.98 13.32 7.39
C ILE A 9 10.70 12.28 8.47
N SER A 10 11.69 11.42 8.77
CA SER A 10 11.57 10.41 9.82
C SER A 10 11.47 11.07 11.19
N ALA A 11 12.29 12.08 11.48
CA ALA A 11 12.17 12.86 12.73
C ALA A 11 10.84 13.61 12.82
N ALA A 12 10.37 14.23 11.72
CA ALA A 12 9.10 14.94 11.70
C ALA A 12 7.90 14.03 11.96
N LEU A 13 7.91 12.80 11.43
CA LEU A 13 6.85 11.82 11.66
C LEU A 13 6.86 11.28 13.09
N ARG A 14 8.03 10.97 13.65
CA ARG A 14 8.18 10.54 15.05
C ARG A 14 7.81 11.63 16.07
N ALA A 15 7.85 12.89 15.66
CA ALA A 15 7.38 14.01 16.47
C ALA A 15 5.86 14.21 16.42
N ASP A 16 5.14 13.44 15.59
CA ASP A 16 3.68 13.53 15.42
C ASP A 16 3.00 12.20 15.82
N PRO A 17 2.62 12.05 17.10
CA PRO A 17 2.05 10.80 17.60
C PRO A 17 0.84 10.29 16.83
N ALA A 18 0.05 11.19 16.23
CA ALA A 18 -1.14 10.79 15.49
C ALA A 18 -0.85 10.36 14.04
N LEU A 19 0.25 10.81 13.41
CA LEU A 19 0.73 10.17 12.17
C LEU A 19 1.49 8.88 12.46
N GLU A 20 2.28 8.88 13.52
CA GLU A 20 3.09 7.73 13.92
C GLU A 20 2.25 6.52 14.34
N ALA A 21 1.04 6.74 14.87
CA ALA A 21 0.12 5.67 15.23
C ALA A 21 -0.96 5.39 14.17
N ALA A 22 -1.09 6.23 13.13
CA ALA A 22 -2.17 6.11 12.16
C ALA A 22 -1.99 4.90 11.23
N CYS A 23 -2.66 3.79 11.52
CA CYS A 23 -2.49 2.52 10.78
C CYS A 23 -2.61 2.68 9.25
N GLY A 24 -3.61 3.43 8.77
CA GLY A 24 -3.78 3.67 7.34
C GLY A 24 -2.72 4.56 6.69
N HIS A 25 -2.03 5.39 7.47
CA HIS A 25 -0.86 6.15 7.03
C HIS A 25 0.37 5.24 7.01
N LEU A 26 0.59 4.47 8.07
CA LEU A 26 1.70 3.53 8.19
C LEU A 26 1.66 2.46 7.08
N LEU A 27 0.52 1.83 6.82
CA LEU A 27 0.36 0.86 5.72
C LEU A 27 0.72 1.45 4.36
N ARG A 28 0.29 2.69 4.10
CA ARG A 28 0.65 3.41 2.87
C ARG A 28 2.14 3.69 2.79
N ARG A 29 2.77 4.10 3.88
CA ARG A 29 4.22 4.29 3.95
C ARG A 29 4.99 3.00 3.75
N SER A 30 4.60 1.91 4.42
CA SER A 30 5.18 0.59 4.21
C SER A 30 5.06 0.15 2.75
N GLN A 31 3.95 0.48 2.07
CA GLN A 31 3.80 0.23 0.64
C GLN A 31 4.79 1.05 -0.19
N GLN A 32 5.05 2.31 0.17
CA GLN A 32 6.04 3.15 -0.52
C GLN A 32 7.46 2.61 -0.32
N VAL A 33 7.80 2.19 0.91
CA VAL A 33 9.08 1.54 1.21
C VAL A 33 9.24 0.26 0.37
N HIS A 34 8.23 -0.61 0.37
CA HIS A 34 8.22 -1.80 -0.49
C HIS A 34 8.41 -1.46 -1.97
N ASN A 35 7.69 -0.47 -2.49
CA ASN A 35 7.79 -0.07 -3.89
C ASN A 35 9.18 0.49 -4.25
N ALA A 36 9.81 1.23 -3.33
CA ALA A 36 11.17 1.74 -3.52
C ALA A 36 12.18 0.61 -3.59
N ILE A 37 12.16 -0.31 -2.61
CA ILE A 37 13.02 -1.49 -2.60
C ILE A 37 12.77 -2.34 -3.87
N TRP A 38 11.51 -2.56 -4.24
CA TRP A 38 11.17 -3.29 -5.45
C TRP A 38 11.76 -2.65 -6.72
N ALA A 39 11.67 -1.32 -6.84
CA ALA A 39 12.21 -0.61 -7.99
C ALA A 39 13.75 -0.67 -8.05
N GLU A 40 14.43 -0.66 -6.90
CA GLU A 40 15.89 -0.86 -6.82
C GLU A 40 16.29 -2.27 -7.26
N GLU A 41 15.58 -3.30 -6.79
CA GLU A 41 15.95 -4.70 -6.99
C GLU A 41 15.51 -5.28 -8.35
N LEU A 42 14.30 -4.92 -8.82
CA LEU A 42 13.68 -5.49 -10.03
C LEU A 42 13.51 -4.47 -11.17
N GLY A 43 13.79 -3.19 -10.94
CA GLY A 43 13.62 -2.14 -11.94
C GLY A 43 12.19 -2.09 -12.49
N SER A 44 12.09 -1.98 -13.82
CA SER A 44 10.80 -1.96 -14.54
C SER A 44 10.46 -3.29 -15.22
N GLU A 45 11.26 -4.33 -14.99
CA GLU A 45 11.12 -5.64 -15.66
C GLU A 45 9.80 -6.32 -15.29
N LEU A 46 9.48 -6.29 -13.99
CA LEU A 46 8.30 -6.92 -13.41
C LEU A 46 7.76 -6.10 -12.26
N THR A 47 6.48 -5.76 -12.27
CA THR A 47 5.85 -5.08 -11.12
C THR A 47 5.43 -6.07 -10.05
N SER A 48 5.37 -5.67 -8.78
CA SER A 48 4.90 -6.52 -7.68
C SER A 48 3.55 -7.22 -7.94
N PRO A 49 2.51 -6.55 -8.48
CA PRO A 49 1.25 -7.23 -8.80
C PRO A 49 1.35 -8.23 -9.97
N GLN A 50 2.21 -7.96 -10.97
CA GLN A 50 2.49 -8.93 -12.05
C GLN A 50 3.17 -10.17 -11.48
N TYR A 51 4.14 -10.02 -10.57
CA TYR A 51 4.76 -11.14 -9.88
C TYR A 51 3.73 -11.94 -9.08
N SER A 52 2.87 -11.29 -8.27
CA SER A 52 1.82 -12.00 -7.53
C SER A 52 0.90 -12.81 -8.45
N LEU A 53 0.55 -12.29 -9.63
CA LEU A 53 -0.24 -13.04 -10.59
C LEU A 53 0.52 -14.25 -11.15
N LEU A 54 1.78 -14.08 -11.54
CA LEU A 54 2.63 -15.19 -12.02
C LEU A 54 2.82 -16.27 -10.96
N ALA A 55 3.10 -15.88 -9.72
CA ALA A 55 3.26 -16.79 -8.59
C ALA A 55 1.97 -17.58 -8.31
N SER A 56 0.80 -16.94 -8.47
CA SER A 56 -0.49 -17.63 -8.38
C SER A 56 -0.67 -18.66 -9.50
N VAL A 57 -0.35 -18.29 -10.75
CA VAL A 57 -0.44 -19.22 -11.88
C VAL A 57 0.57 -20.37 -11.76
N ALA A 58 1.74 -20.11 -11.16
CA ALA A 58 2.76 -21.12 -10.89
C ALA A 58 2.28 -22.17 -9.87
N ALA A 59 1.68 -21.72 -8.76
CA ALA A 59 1.18 -22.59 -7.70
C ALA A 59 -0.08 -23.36 -8.12
N TRP A 60 -0.93 -22.76 -8.96
CA TRP A 60 -2.17 -23.38 -9.43
C TRP A 60 -2.26 -23.34 -10.96
N PRO A 61 -1.58 -24.25 -11.68
CA PRO A 61 -1.68 -24.34 -13.14
C PRO A 61 -3.12 -24.57 -13.60
N GLY A 62 -3.60 -23.79 -14.57
CA GLY A 62 -4.99 -23.84 -15.03
C GLY A 62 -5.96 -23.05 -14.14
N ILE A 63 -5.47 -22.23 -13.21
CA ILE A 63 -6.28 -21.31 -12.41
C ILE A 63 -7.09 -20.36 -13.31
N ASP A 64 -8.34 -20.14 -12.91
CA ASP A 64 -9.21 -19.16 -13.55
C ASP A 64 -8.65 -17.74 -13.41
N GLN A 65 -8.72 -16.96 -14.49
CA GLN A 65 -8.18 -15.61 -14.55
C GLN A 65 -8.70 -14.69 -13.44
N ARG A 66 -9.99 -14.79 -13.10
CA ARG A 66 -10.59 -13.99 -12.03
C ARG A 66 -10.00 -14.41 -10.69
N ARG A 67 -9.90 -15.72 -10.44
CA ARG A 67 -9.31 -16.23 -9.19
C ARG A 67 -7.83 -15.82 -9.05
N ALA A 68 -7.04 -15.90 -10.13
CA ALA A 68 -5.66 -15.43 -10.13
C ALA A 68 -5.57 -13.91 -9.86
N GLY A 69 -6.50 -13.12 -10.40
CA GLY A 69 -6.63 -11.69 -10.11
C GLY A 69 -6.98 -11.40 -8.65
N GLU A 70 -7.94 -12.13 -8.09
CA GLU A 70 -8.36 -12.02 -6.68
C GLU A 70 -7.21 -12.37 -5.73
N LEU A 71 -6.49 -13.47 -6.00
CA LEU A 71 -5.29 -13.87 -5.26
C LEU A 71 -4.20 -12.80 -5.38
N ALA A 72 -3.89 -12.35 -6.60
CA ALA A 72 -2.99 -11.21 -6.82
C ALA A 72 -3.54 -9.86 -6.29
N SER A 73 -4.73 -9.85 -5.69
CA SER A 73 -5.37 -8.69 -5.08
C SER A 73 -5.51 -7.52 -6.05
N LEU A 74 -5.97 -7.85 -7.25
CA LEU A 74 -6.24 -6.95 -8.35
C LEU A 74 -7.76 -6.82 -8.52
N ASP A 75 -8.24 -5.61 -8.79
CA ASP A 75 -9.61 -5.44 -9.28
C ASP A 75 -9.74 -5.98 -10.71
N LYS A 76 -10.97 -6.16 -11.18
CA LYS A 76 -11.27 -6.72 -12.50
C LYS A 76 -10.52 -6.03 -13.64
N SER A 77 -10.47 -4.69 -13.65
CA SER A 77 -9.83 -3.94 -14.73
C SER A 77 -8.31 -4.12 -14.71
N SER A 78 -7.71 -4.05 -13.53
CA SER A 78 -6.27 -4.29 -13.32
C SER A 78 -5.89 -5.73 -13.65
N THR A 79 -6.71 -6.74 -13.28
CA THR A 79 -6.48 -8.13 -13.67
C THR A 79 -6.43 -8.28 -15.18
N MET A 80 -7.41 -7.72 -15.90
CA MET A 80 -7.45 -7.78 -17.37
C MET A 80 -6.21 -7.16 -18.00
N GLU A 81 -5.77 -5.99 -17.52
CA GLU A 81 -4.57 -5.30 -18.03
C GLU A 81 -3.29 -6.10 -17.75
N VAL A 82 -3.11 -6.58 -16.52
CA VAL A 82 -1.94 -7.36 -16.11
C VAL A 82 -1.85 -8.66 -16.91
N VAL A 83 -2.96 -9.40 -17.02
CA VAL A 83 -3.01 -10.64 -17.82
C VAL A 83 -2.70 -10.35 -19.29
N ALA A 84 -3.32 -9.33 -19.88
CA ALA A 84 -3.04 -8.96 -21.28
C ALA A 84 -1.57 -8.58 -21.50
N ARG A 85 -0.92 -7.93 -20.52
CA ARG A 85 0.52 -7.61 -20.59
C ARG A 85 1.39 -8.86 -20.48
N LEU A 86 1.07 -9.77 -19.56
CA LEU A 86 1.84 -11.01 -19.39
C LEU A 86 1.67 -11.98 -20.56
N VAL A 87 0.48 -12.03 -21.19
CA VAL A 87 0.27 -12.75 -22.45
C VAL A 87 1.11 -12.14 -23.57
N ARG A 88 1.12 -10.81 -23.72
CA ARG A 88 1.96 -10.12 -24.72
C ARG A 88 3.45 -10.36 -24.52
N LYS A 89 3.91 -10.49 -23.28
CA LYS A 89 5.29 -10.88 -22.94
C LYS A 89 5.57 -12.38 -23.18
N ALA A 90 4.58 -13.16 -23.59
CA ALA A 90 4.64 -14.62 -23.69
C ALA A 90 5.04 -15.31 -22.37
N TRP A 91 4.67 -14.72 -21.23
CA TRP A 91 4.95 -15.29 -19.92
C TRP A 91 3.81 -16.18 -19.41
N ILE A 92 2.58 -15.88 -19.82
CA ILE A 92 1.43 -16.75 -19.58
C ILE A 92 0.70 -17.02 -20.89
N THR A 93 0.09 -18.20 -21.00
CA THR A 93 -0.94 -18.47 -21.99
C THR A 93 -2.33 -18.35 -21.35
N ARG A 94 -3.32 -18.04 -22.19
CA ARG A 94 -4.73 -17.97 -21.81
C ARG A 94 -5.55 -18.82 -22.74
N HIS A 95 -6.31 -19.75 -22.19
CA HIS A 95 -7.18 -20.65 -22.94
C HIS A 95 -8.60 -20.62 -22.38
N ARG A 96 -9.61 -20.87 -23.21
CA ARG A 96 -10.98 -21.06 -22.73
C ARG A 96 -11.07 -22.38 -21.98
N ASP A 97 -11.73 -22.37 -20.82
CA ASP A 97 -11.96 -23.60 -20.05
C ASP A 97 -12.85 -24.54 -20.88
N PRO A 98 -12.41 -25.78 -21.16
CA PRO A 98 -13.22 -26.75 -21.90
C PRO A 98 -14.51 -27.16 -21.17
N ARG A 99 -14.58 -26.93 -19.84
CA ARG A 99 -15.74 -27.27 -19.00
C ARG A 99 -16.69 -26.08 -18.80
N ASP A 100 -16.23 -24.84 -18.96
CA ASP A 100 -17.05 -23.63 -18.92
C ASP A 100 -16.47 -22.55 -19.83
N ALA A 101 -17.02 -22.41 -21.04
CA ALA A 101 -16.54 -21.44 -22.04
C ALA A 101 -16.57 -19.97 -21.55
N ARG A 102 -17.26 -19.66 -20.45
CA ARG A 102 -17.27 -18.32 -19.85
C ARG A 102 -16.00 -18.03 -19.03
N ARG A 103 -15.18 -19.04 -18.75
CA ARG A 103 -13.94 -18.94 -17.98
C ARG A 103 -12.72 -19.00 -18.88
N ASP A 104 -11.70 -18.24 -18.49
CA ASP A 104 -10.37 -18.27 -19.08
C ASP A 104 -9.40 -18.84 -18.04
N VAL A 105 -8.68 -19.90 -18.40
CA VAL A 105 -7.66 -20.52 -17.55
C VAL A 105 -6.27 -20.07 -17.99
N LEU A 106 -5.40 -19.89 -17.00
CA LEU A 106 -4.04 -19.39 -17.20
C LEU A 106 -3.01 -20.50 -16.95
N ALA A 107 -1.94 -20.49 -17.74
CA ALA A 107 -0.78 -21.34 -17.51
C ALA A 107 0.51 -20.53 -17.74
N LEU A 108 1.57 -20.86 -17.01
CA LEU A 108 2.90 -20.33 -17.32
C LEU A 108 3.43 -20.92 -18.62
N THR A 109 4.22 -20.15 -19.36
CA THR A 109 5.04 -20.69 -20.44
C THR A 109 6.35 -21.26 -19.87
N PRO A 110 7.04 -22.17 -20.59
CA PRO A 110 8.36 -22.66 -20.15
C PRO A 110 9.38 -21.54 -19.92
N ALA A 111 9.32 -20.48 -20.74
CA ALA A 111 10.17 -19.30 -20.58
C ALA A 111 9.89 -18.54 -19.27
N ALA A 112 8.62 -18.41 -18.87
CA ALA A 112 8.28 -17.79 -17.60
C ALA A 112 8.67 -18.65 -16.40
N THR A 113 8.50 -19.97 -16.48
CA THR A 113 8.94 -20.88 -15.42
C THR A 113 10.44 -20.70 -15.14
N LEU A 114 11.28 -20.73 -16.18
CA LEU A 114 12.71 -20.49 -16.05
C LEU A 114 13.03 -19.07 -15.55
N ALA A 115 12.32 -18.06 -16.03
CA ALA A 115 12.51 -16.69 -15.55
C ALA A 115 12.16 -16.52 -14.06
N LEU A 116 11.14 -17.23 -13.56
CA LEU A 116 10.76 -17.18 -12.15
C LEU A 116 11.80 -17.82 -11.24
N GLU A 117 12.62 -18.76 -11.72
CA GLU A 117 13.74 -19.32 -10.95
C GLU A 117 14.78 -18.26 -10.59
N ASP A 118 15.02 -17.29 -11.50
CA ASP A 118 15.91 -16.14 -11.26
C ASP A 118 15.24 -15.00 -10.48
N LEU A 119 13.96 -14.72 -10.78
CA LEU A 119 13.25 -13.59 -10.19
C LEU A 119 12.82 -13.85 -8.73
N THR A 120 12.48 -15.10 -8.39
CA THR A 120 11.96 -15.43 -7.04
C THR A 120 12.97 -15.10 -5.93
N PRO A 121 14.27 -15.45 -6.03
CA PRO A 121 15.28 -15.02 -5.06
C PRO A 121 15.39 -13.50 -4.89
N ARG A 122 15.31 -12.74 -5.99
CA ARG A 122 15.32 -11.26 -5.95
C ARG A 122 14.08 -10.72 -5.22
N VAL A 123 12.91 -11.31 -5.47
CA VAL A 123 11.67 -10.96 -4.75
C VAL A 123 11.76 -11.31 -3.27
N GLN A 124 12.35 -12.45 -2.90
CA GLN A 124 12.62 -12.81 -1.51
C GLN A 124 13.57 -11.79 -0.85
N HIS A 125 14.58 -11.30 -1.58
CA HIS A 125 15.45 -10.25 -1.09
C HIS A 125 14.70 -8.95 -0.79
N VAL A 126 13.76 -8.54 -1.65
CA VAL A 126 12.85 -7.41 -1.38
C VAL A 126 12.10 -7.61 -0.06
N GLN A 127 11.59 -8.82 0.20
CA GLN A 127 10.85 -9.12 1.43
C GLN A 127 11.75 -9.01 2.66
N SER A 128 12.96 -9.58 2.57
CA SER A 128 13.96 -9.52 3.64
C SER A 128 14.38 -8.09 3.95
N ARG A 129 14.57 -7.24 2.92
CA ARG A 129 14.89 -5.82 3.09
C ARG A 129 13.72 -5.05 3.72
N LEU A 130 12.48 -5.34 3.33
CA LEU A 130 11.30 -4.71 3.92
C LEU A 130 11.16 -5.02 5.42
N LEU A 131 11.50 -6.25 5.83
CA LEU A 131 11.45 -6.69 7.24
C LEU A 131 12.75 -6.43 8.01
N ALA A 132 13.81 -5.94 7.35
CA ALA A 132 15.12 -5.71 7.98
C ALA A 132 15.05 -4.81 9.24
N PRO A 133 14.19 -3.78 9.31
CA PRO A 133 14.06 -2.96 10.53
C PRO A 133 13.51 -3.70 11.76
N LEU A 134 12.94 -4.90 11.59
CA LEU A 134 12.39 -5.70 12.68
C LEU A 134 13.41 -6.72 13.21
N PRO A 135 13.45 -6.95 14.54
CA PRO A 135 14.14 -8.10 15.14
C PRO A 135 13.70 -9.41 14.49
N SER A 136 14.63 -10.35 14.28
CA SER A 136 14.33 -11.59 13.55
C SER A 136 13.25 -12.45 14.19
N ASP A 137 13.17 -12.43 15.52
CA ASP A 137 12.18 -13.16 16.32
C ASP A 137 10.77 -12.53 16.28
N GLU A 138 10.65 -11.27 15.84
CA GLU A 138 9.35 -10.58 15.70
C GLU A 138 8.77 -10.68 14.28
N ARG A 139 9.58 -11.01 13.28
CA ARG A 139 9.19 -10.98 11.85
C ARG A 139 8.01 -11.88 11.53
N ASP A 140 8.05 -13.14 11.95
CA ASP A 140 6.99 -14.11 11.65
C ASP A 140 5.67 -13.68 12.28
N ARG A 141 5.73 -13.15 13.50
CA ARG A 141 4.55 -12.61 14.19
C ARG A 141 3.98 -11.40 13.46
N PHE A 142 4.82 -10.45 13.05
CA PHE A 142 4.38 -9.29 12.29
C PHE A 142 3.71 -9.70 10.97
N VAL A 143 4.29 -10.66 10.24
CA VAL A 143 3.72 -11.16 8.98
C VAL A 143 2.36 -11.83 9.22
N ALA A 144 2.23 -12.64 10.27
CA ALA A 144 0.94 -13.25 10.63
C ALA A 144 -0.11 -12.20 11.02
N ASP A 145 0.25 -11.21 11.85
CA ASP A 145 -0.67 -10.14 12.22
C ASP A 145 -1.06 -9.28 11.01
N LEU A 146 -0.14 -9.05 10.06
CA LEU A 146 -0.42 -8.36 8.81
C LEU A 146 -1.35 -9.16 7.88
N ALA A 147 -1.24 -10.49 7.86
CA ALA A 147 -2.13 -11.38 7.10
C ALA A 147 -3.56 -11.35 7.62
N VAL A 148 -3.74 -11.32 8.95
CA VAL A 148 -5.03 -11.07 9.60
C VAL A 148 -5.64 -9.75 9.14
N ILE A 149 -4.87 -8.66 9.18
CA ILE A 149 -5.32 -7.32 8.73
C ILE A 149 -5.62 -7.28 7.23
N ALA A 150 -4.83 -7.99 6.43
CA ALA A 150 -5.04 -8.20 5.00
C ALA A 150 -6.28 -9.05 4.67
N ARG A 151 -6.93 -9.64 5.69
CA ARG A 151 -8.08 -10.56 5.59
C ARG A 151 -7.77 -11.82 4.77
N LEU A 152 -6.50 -12.22 4.71
CA LEU A 152 -6.07 -13.42 3.98
C LEU A 152 -6.14 -14.69 4.82
N ASP A 153 -6.27 -14.57 6.15
CA ASP A 153 -6.54 -15.69 7.06
C ASP A 153 -7.97 -16.25 6.95
N THR A 154 -8.82 -15.63 6.12
CA THR A 154 -10.24 -16.01 5.93
C THR A 154 -10.52 -16.71 4.60
N VAL A 155 -9.47 -17.06 3.83
CA VAL A 155 -9.67 -17.90 2.64
C VAL A 155 -9.99 -19.31 3.12
N SER A 156 -11.27 -19.63 3.01
CA SER A 156 -11.98 -20.87 3.37
C SER A 156 -11.18 -22.17 3.29
N ASP A 157 -11.50 -23.08 4.20
CA ASP A 157 -11.22 -24.54 4.22
C ASP A 157 -11.59 -25.31 2.91
N ASP A 158 -12.01 -24.63 1.85
CA ASP A 158 -12.35 -25.17 0.53
C ASP A 158 -11.14 -25.26 -0.43
N ASP A 159 -9.89 -25.21 0.07
CA ASP A 159 -8.74 -25.61 -0.75
C ASP A 159 -8.72 -27.16 -0.85
N PRO A 160 -8.95 -27.75 -2.04
CA PRO A 160 -8.93 -29.20 -2.21
C PRO A 160 -7.56 -29.83 -1.93
N ASN A 161 -6.50 -29.01 -1.80
CA ASN A 161 -5.12 -29.46 -1.63
C ASN A 161 -4.58 -29.28 -0.19
N GLY A 162 -5.35 -28.72 0.76
CA GLY A 162 -5.01 -28.75 2.19
C GLY A 162 -3.77 -27.93 2.62
N ASP A 163 -3.31 -27.02 1.76
CA ASP A 163 -2.17 -26.15 2.02
C ASP A 163 -2.68 -24.88 2.72
N GLY A 164 -2.52 -24.78 4.04
CA GLY A 164 -3.00 -23.64 4.84
C GLY A 164 -2.51 -22.29 4.30
N ALA A 165 -3.23 -21.19 4.58
CA ALA A 165 -2.97 -19.86 4.01
C ALA A 165 -1.49 -19.38 4.09
N SER A 166 -0.73 -19.84 5.10
CA SER A 166 0.70 -19.57 5.29
C SER A 166 1.66 -20.27 4.31
N SER A 167 1.18 -21.24 3.55
CA SER A 167 1.93 -21.92 2.48
C SER A 167 1.70 -21.31 1.09
N SER A 168 0.78 -20.35 0.99
CA SER A 168 0.51 -19.61 -0.25
C SER A 168 1.74 -18.85 -0.73
N PRO A 169 2.07 -18.85 -2.04
CA PRO A 169 3.16 -18.03 -2.58
C PRO A 169 2.91 -16.52 -2.43
N LEU A 170 1.72 -16.14 -1.98
CA LEU A 170 1.30 -14.77 -1.73
C LEU A 170 1.43 -14.36 -0.27
N TRP A 171 1.88 -15.26 0.60
CA TRP A 171 2.29 -14.97 1.97
C TRP A 171 3.65 -14.26 1.99
N ILE A 172 3.73 -13.13 1.28
CA ILE A 172 4.92 -12.29 1.20
C ILE A 172 4.60 -10.89 1.76
N PRO A 173 5.46 -10.34 2.64
CA PRO A 173 5.21 -9.08 3.34
C PRO A 173 4.70 -7.94 2.45
N GLY A 174 5.33 -7.71 1.30
CA GLY A 174 4.93 -6.65 0.37
C GLY A 174 3.52 -6.84 -0.22
N HIS A 175 3.10 -8.09 -0.45
CA HIS A 175 1.73 -8.39 -0.89
C HIS A 175 0.73 -8.13 0.24
N LEU A 176 1.05 -8.57 1.46
CA LEU A 176 0.22 -8.38 2.64
C LEU A 176 0.04 -6.89 2.98
N VAL A 177 1.10 -6.09 2.91
CA VAL A 177 1.04 -4.61 3.09
C VAL A 177 0.07 -3.99 2.10
N ARG A 178 0.21 -4.35 0.82
CA ARG A 178 -0.70 -3.85 -0.23
C ARG A 178 -2.14 -4.24 0.05
N ARG A 179 -2.33 -5.46 0.54
CA ARG A 179 -3.65 -5.95 0.85
C ARG A 179 -4.30 -5.27 2.03
N ALA A 180 -3.58 -5.13 3.12
CA ALA A 180 -4.00 -4.35 4.28
C ALA A 180 -4.34 -2.91 3.87
N GLN A 181 -3.55 -2.28 2.98
CA GLN A 181 -3.84 -0.95 2.46
C GLN A 181 -5.15 -0.89 1.64
N GLN A 182 -5.45 -1.91 0.86
CA GLN A 182 -6.73 -2.02 0.12
C GLN A 182 -7.91 -2.20 1.08
N VAL A 183 -7.76 -3.00 2.14
CA VAL A 183 -8.77 -3.15 3.19
C VAL A 183 -9.04 -1.81 3.87
N HIS A 184 -8.00 -1.10 4.30
CA HIS A 184 -8.13 0.26 4.85
C HIS A 184 -8.85 1.20 3.87
N THR A 185 -8.47 1.17 2.59
CA THR A 185 -9.07 2.04 1.56
C THR A 185 -10.57 1.77 1.38
N ALA A 186 -10.98 0.50 1.41
CA ALA A 186 -12.40 0.12 1.32
C ALA A 186 -13.18 0.57 2.56
N LEU A 187 -12.65 0.33 3.76
CA LEU A 187 -13.27 0.77 5.02
C LEU A 187 -13.40 2.29 5.09
N PHE A 188 -12.38 3.02 4.63
CA PHE A 188 -12.43 4.48 4.58
C PHE A 188 -13.51 4.97 3.61
N ALA A 189 -13.59 4.37 2.42
CA ALA A 189 -14.59 4.73 1.42
C ALA A 189 -16.02 4.49 1.91
N GLU A 190 -16.25 3.38 2.61
CA GLU A 190 -17.52 3.04 3.26
C GLU A 190 -17.87 4.05 4.37
N GLU A 191 -16.93 4.34 5.27
CA GLU A 191 -17.16 5.28 6.38
C GLU A 191 -17.48 6.69 5.89
N PHE A 192 -16.85 7.13 4.79
CA PHE A 192 -16.97 8.49 4.26
C PHE A 192 -17.94 8.64 3.08
N ASP A 193 -18.65 7.58 2.69
CA ASP A 193 -19.52 7.56 1.50
C ASP A 193 -18.88 8.22 0.27
N HIS A 194 -17.60 7.94 0.05
CA HIS A 194 -16.77 8.53 -1.01
C HIS A 194 -16.63 10.07 -1.00
N GLU A 195 -17.13 10.80 0.00
CA GLU A 195 -17.03 12.27 0.12
C GLU A 195 -15.60 12.76 0.35
N LEU A 196 -14.80 11.93 0.99
CA LEU A 196 -13.40 12.17 1.32
C LEU A 196 -12.63 10.86 1.19
N THR A 197 -11.41 10.95 0.66
CA THR A 197 -10.49 9.81 0.59
C THR A 197 -9.44 9.89 1.70
N GLY A 198 -8.90 8.75 2.13
CA GLY A 198 -7.83 8.71 3.13
C GLY A 198 -6.62 9.61 2.78
N PRO A 199 -6.11 9.60 1.53
CA PRO A 199 -5.06 10.52 1.09
C PRO A 199 -5.43 12.02 1.19
N GLN A 200 -6.68 12.39 0.89
CA GLN A 200 -7.15 13.77 1.07
C GLN A 200 -7.21 14.16 2.54
N PHE A 201 -7.74 13.30 3.41
CA PHE A 201 -7.72 13.55 4.85
C PHE A 201 -6.30 13.65 5.40
N ALA A 202 -5.39 12.76 5.00
CA ALA A 202 -3.98 12.81 5.39
C ALA A 202 -3.31 14.14 4.97
N THR A 203 -3.65 14.63 3.78
CA THR A 203 -3.20 15.95 3.30
C THR A 203 -3.70 17.08 4.18
N MET A 204 -4.98 17.07 4.55
CA MET A 204 -5.56 18.05 5.46
C MET A 204 -4.91 17.96 6.85
N TYR A 205 -4.79 16.76 7.40
CA TYR A 205 -4.18 16.53 8.70
C TYR A 205 -2.74 17.09 8.78
N VAL A 206 -1.91 16.82 7.75
CA VAL A 206 -0.53 17.34 7.70
C VAL A 206 -0.54 18.87 7.65
N LEU A 207 -1.39 19.49 6.84
CA LEU A 207 -1.44 20.96 6.71
C LEU A 207 -2.01 21.66 7.94
N ALA A 208 -2.89 21.02 8.69
CA ALA A 208 -3.38 21.53 9.97
C ALA A 208 -2.26 21.66 11.02
N ARG A 209 -1.24 20.80 10.95
CA ARG A 209 -0.12 20.77 11.91
C ARG A 209 1.13 21.47 11.41
N HIS A 210 1.32 21.48 10.10
CA HIS A 210 2.44 22.11 9.42
C HIS A 210 1.90 23.08 8.37
N PRO A 211 1.34 24.23 8.79
CA PRO A 211 0.92 25.25 7.84
C PRO A 211 2.13 25.81 7.09
N GLU A 212 1.88 26.37 5.91
CA GLU A 212 2.87 27.07 5.09
C GLU A 212 4.04 26.18 4.61
N ILE A 213 3.77 24.90 4.33
CA ILE A 213 4.76 23.97 3.76
C ILE A 213 4.68 23.88 2.24
N SER A 214 5.79 23.49 1.60
CA SER A 214 5.79 23.18 0.17
C SER A 214 4.99 21.91 -0.12
N GLN A 215 4.48 21.81 -1.34
CA GLN A 215 3.87 20.57 -1.85
C GLN A 215 4.82 19.36 -1.78
N ARG A 216 6.13 19.58 -1.95
CA ARG A 216 7.14 18.51 -1.82
C ARG A 216 7.16 17.96 -0.40
N LYS A 217 7.22 18.84 0.60
CA LYS A 217 7.22 18.48 2.02
C LYS A 217 5.87 17.86 2.43
N LEU A 218 4.77 18.41 1.93
CA LEU A 218 3.43 17.85 2.11
C LEU A 218 3.34 16.40 1.61
N GLY A 219 3.77 16.14 0.37
CA GLY A 219 3.75 14.80 -0.21
C GLY A 219 4.57 13.80 0.62
N ALA A 220 5.75 14.21 1.07
CA ALA A 220 6.61 13.38 1.92
C ALA A 220 5.96 13.03 3.27
N LEU A 221 5.33 14.01 3.94
CA LEU A 221 4.66 13.80 5.23
C LEU A 221 3.34 13.04 5.10
N ALA A 222 2.57 13.23 4.02
CA ALA A 222 1.30 12.56 3.79
C ALA A 222 1.46 11.14 3.17
N ALA A 223 2.70 10.74 2.87
CA ALA A 223 3.02 9.51 2.14
C ALA A 223 2.36 9.46 0.74
N LEU A 224 2.63 10.49 -0.07
CA LEU A 224 2.10 10.66 -1.42
C LEU A 224 3.25 10.87 -2.40
N ASP A 225 3.18 10.22 -3.57
CA ASP A 225 4.09 10.55 -4.67
C ASP A 225 3.77 11.94 -5.25
N LYS A 226 4.70 12.48 -6.04
CA LYS A 226 4.60 13.83 -6.61
C LYS A 226 3.31 14.06 -7.40
N SER A 227 2.88 13.09 -8.22
CA SER A 227 1.71 13.24 -9.07
C SER A 227 0.42 13.17 -8.26
N THR A 228 0.33 12.21 -7.33
CA THR A 228 -0.81 12.07 -6.42
C THR A 228 -0.95 13.28 -5.49
N ALA A 229 0.16 13.79 -4.96
CA ALA A 229 0.14 15.01 -4.13
C ALA A 229 -0.37 16.22 -4.92
N ALA A 230 0.04 16.38 -6.18
CA ALA A 230 -0.45 17.47 -7.04
C ALA A 230 -1.95 17.38 -7.28
N ASP A 231 -2.44 16.22 -7.71
CA ASP A 231 -3.85 16.03 -7.99
C ASP A 231 -4.74 16.19 -6.74
N ILE A 232 -4.27 15.73 -5.58
CA ILE A 232 -4.99 15.95 -4.30
C ILE A 232 -5.02 17.43 -3.93
N VAL A 233 -3.89 18.13 -4.02
CA VAL A 233 -3.82 19.58 -3.76
C VAL A 233 -4.77 20.34 -4.68
N ASP A 234 -4.76 20.04 -5.99
CA ASP A 234 -5.65 20.69 -6.96
C ASP A 234 -7.13 20.40 -6.69
N ARG A 235 -7.48 19.18 -6.27
CA ARG A 235 -8.86 18.82 -5.89
C ARG A 235 -9.31 19.55 -4.62
N LEU A 236 -8.47 19.61 -3.60
CA LEU A 236 -8.80 20.29 -2.34
C LEU A 236 -8.85 21.82 -2.51
N ALA A 237 -7.95 22.40 -3.32
CA ALA A 237 -8.00 23.81 -3.68
C ALA A 237 -9.28 24.18 -4.45
N ARG A 238 -9.69 23.36 -5.43
CA ARG A 238 -10.98 23.56 -6.14
C ARG A 238 -12.20 23.46 -5.23
N ARG A 239 -12.12 22.68 -4.15
CA ARG A 239 -13.16 22.60 -3.11
C ARG A 239 -13.15 23.81 -2.15
N GLY A 240 -12.20 24.74 -2.30
CA GLY A 240 -12.01 25.87 -1.38
C GLY A 240 -11.42 25.47 -0.04
N TRP A 241 -10.75 24.31 0.04
CA TRP A 241 -10.19 23.79 1.28
C TRP A 241 -8.70 24.09 1.47
N LEU A 242 -8.02 24.50 0.40
CA LEU A 242 -6.62 24.90 0.44
C LEU A 242 -6.41 26.31 -0.08
N LEU A 243 -5.47 27.01 0.56
CA LEU A 243 -4.88 28.24 0.09
C LEU A 243 -3.47 27.94 -0.41
N SER A 244 -3.10 28.55 -1.52
CA SER A 244 -1.76 28.51 -2.08
C SER A 244 -1.28 29.95 -2.29
N HIS A 245 -0.14 30.30 -1.71
CA HIS A 245 0.46 31.62 -1.88
C HIS A 245 1.98 31.53 -2.02
N ARG A 246 2.60 32.59 -2.54
CA ARG A 246 4.05 32.66 -2.71
C ARG A 246 4.72 32.73 -1.34
N ASP A 247 5.74 31.90 -1.15
CA ASP A 247 6.52 31.89 0.07
C ASP A 247 7.17 33.29 0.28
N PRO A 248 6.94 33.96 1.42
CA PRO A 248 7.53 35.26 1.70
C PRO A 248 9.07 35.24 1.72
N ALA A 249 9.67 34.10 2.09
CA ALA A 249 11.12 33.91 2.15
C ALA A 249 11.73 33.50 0.79
N ASP A 250 10.94 32.85 -0.08
CA ASP A 250 11.35 32.51 -1.44
C ASP A 250 10.17 32.58 -2.43
N ARG A 251 10.03 33.71 -3.13
CA ARG A 251 8.93 33.93 -4.09
C ARG A 251 8.90 32.92 -5.25
N ARG A 252 9.95 32.13 -5.48
CA ARG A 252 9.96 31.06 -6.48
C ARG A 252 9.18 29.82 -6.02
N ARG A 253 8.92 29.70 -4.71
CA ARG A 253 8.17 28.63 -4.07
C ARG A 253 6.73 29.05 -3.77
N SER A 254 5.83 28.06 -3.78
CA SER A 254 4.47 28.20 -3.27
C SER A 254 4.35 27.38 -1.99
N VAL A 255 3.66 27.94 -1.00
CA VAL A 255 3.35 27.28 0.27
C VAL A 255 1.84 27.09 0.40
N LEU A 256 1.46 26.03 1.12
CA LEU A 256 0.09 25.57 1.24
C LEU A 256 -0.39 25.69 2.68
N SER A 257 -1.65 26.06 2.86
CA SER A 257 -2.35 26.05 4.16
C SER A 257 -3.81 25.65 3.97
N LEU A 258 -4.47 25.20 5.05
CA LEU A 258 -5.91 24.98 5.05
C LEU A 258 -6.67 26.31 5.15
N THR A 259 -7.88 26.35 4.61
CA THR A 259 -8.86 27.38 4.97
C THR A 259 -9.47 27.10 6.34
N ASP A 260 -10.09 28.11 6.96
CA ASP A 260 -10.78 27.94 8.25
C ASP A 260 -11.90 26.87 8.19
N ASP A 261 -12.62 26.80 7.06
CA ASP A 261 -13.63 25.76 6.81
C ASP A 261 -13.00 24.37 6.76
N ALA A 262 -11.88 24.22 6.07
CA ALA A 262 -11.16 22.94 6.00
C ALA A 262 -10.57 22.53 7.35
N GLN A 263 -10.12 23.49 8.16
CA GLN A 263 -9.64 23.23 9.52
C GLN A 263 -10.77 22.70 10.41
N ARG A 264 -11.96 23.33 10.36
CA ARG A 264 -13.15 22.84 11.07
C ARG A 264 -13.58 21.46 10.58
N ALA A 265 -13.58 21.24 9.26
CA ALA A 265 -13.91 19.95 8.68
C ALA A 265 -12.93 18.85 9.11
N ALA A 266 -11.62 19.11 9.10
CA ALA A 266 -10.61 18.16 9.56
C ALA A 266 -10.85 17.72 11.01
N THR A 267 -11.15 18.67 11.91
CA THR A 267 -11.49 18.36 13.30
C THR A 267 -12.78 17.55 13.40
N ALA A 268 -13.81 17.89 12.63
CA ALA A 268 -15.09 17.16 12.64
C ALA A 268 -14.97 15.72 12.09
N TYR A 269 -14.05 15.47 11.16
CA TYR A 269 -13.83 14.14 10.59
C TYR A 269 -12.94 13.23 11.44
N ALA A 270 -12.15 13.78 12.37
CA ALA A 270 -11.19 13.01 13.16
C ALA A 270 -11.81 11.79 13.88
N PRO A 271 -13.00 11.86 14.52
CA PRO A 271 -13.63 10.69 15.14
C PRO A 271 -13.98 9.57 14.15
N ARG A 272 -14.42 9.91 12.93
CA ARG A 272 -14.72 8.92 11.87
C ARG A 272 -13.44 8.27 11.36
N VAL A 273 -12.36 9.03 11.23
CA VAL A 273 -11.05 8.47 10.86
C VAL A 273 -10.54 7.51 11.95
N GLU A 274 -10.72 7.85 13.23
CA GLU A 274 -10.39 6.95 14.33
C GLU A 274 -11.23 5.66 14.26
N ALA A 275 -12.52 5.76 13.96
CA ALA A 275 -13.37 4.58 13.76
C ALA A 275 -12.84 3.67 12.63
N VAL A 276 -12.40 4.23 11.49
CA VAL A 276 -11.75 3.45 10.42
C VAL A 276 -10.50 2.75 10.92
N GLN A 277 -9.64 3.45 11.66
CA GLN A 277 -8.41 2.85 12.21
C GLN A 277 -8.71 1.69 13.14
N GLN A 278 -9.69 1.83 14.02
CA GLN A 278 -10.12 0.75 14.92
C GLN A 278 -10.70 -0.43 14.14
N ARG A 279 -11.51 -0.19 13.10
CA ARG A 279 -12.05 -1.25 12.23
C ARG A 279 -10.98 -2.00 11.45
N VAL A 280 -9.89 -1.32 11.04
CA VAL A 280 -8.75 -2.01 10.41
C VAL A 280 -8.11 -2.98 11.40
N LEU A 281 -7.90 -2.54 12.65
CA LEU A 281 -7.24 -3.33 13.70
C LEU A 281 -8.15 -4.33 14.41
N GLU A 282 -9.47 -4.25 14.20
CA GLU A 282 -10.49 -5.07 14.85
C GLU A 282 -10.20 -6.59 14.79
N PRO A 283 -9.77 -7.15 13.64
CA PRO A 283 -9.47 -8.58 13.54
C PRO A 283 -8.30 -9.04 14.42
N LEU A 284 -7.44 -8.12 14.88
CA LEU A 284 -6.38 -8.43 15.84
C LEU A 284 -6.90 -8.32 17.28
N PRO A 285 -6.58 -9.30 18.15
CA PRO A 285 -6.80 -9.19 19.58
C PRO A 285 -6.16 -7.91 20.15
N ALA A 286 -6.83 -7.27 21.10
CA ALA A 286 -6.40 -6.00 21.68
C ALA A 286 -4.95 -6.03 22.20
N SER A 287 -4.52 -7.15 22.78
CA SER A 287 -3.15 -7.35 23.28
C SER A 287 -2.08 -7.29 22.20
N ARG A 288 -2.43 -7.53 20.93
CA ARG A 288 -1.48 -7.48 19.80
C ARG A 288 -1.43 -6.14 19.10
N ARG A 289 -2.48 -5.31 19.21
CA ARG A 289 -2.62 -4.10 18.37
C ARG A 289 -1.46 -3.13 18.54
N ALA A 290 -1.05 -2.87 19.78
CA ALA A 290 0.07 -1.98 20.06
C ALA A 290 1.40 -2.54 19.52
N VAL A 291 1.65 -3.84 19.70
CA VAL A 291 2.86 -4.52 19.19
C VAL A 291 2.92 -4.46 17.67
N PHE A 292 1.79 -4.75 17.00
CA PHE A 292 1.67 -4.66 15.55
C PHE A 292 1.92 -3.24 15.03
N LEU A 293 1.35 -2.22 15.68
CA LEU A 293 1.57 -0.82 15.28
C LEU A 293 3.03 -0.41 15.44
N THR A 294 3.69 -0.79 16.53
CA THR A 294 5.13 -0.54 16.73
C THR A 294 5.97 -1.14 15.60
N ALA A 295 5.75 -2.42 15.28
CA ALA A 295 6.45 -3.08 14.18
C ALA A 295 6.13 -2.43 12.82
N LEU A 296 4.86 -2.09 12.57
CA LEU A 296 4.46 -1.42 11.33
C LEU A 296 5.13 -0.04 11.20
N THR A 297 5.29 0.70 12.30
CA THR A 297 6.02 1.98 12.33
C THR A 297 7.49 1.80 11.96
N GLN A 298 8.16 0.76 12.47
CA GLN A 298 9.56 0.46 12.11
C GLN A 298 9.71 0.14 10.61
N VAL A 299 8.75 -0.58 10.02
CA VAL A 299 8.72 -0.88 8.58
C VAL A 299 8.39 0.37 7.74
N ALA A 300 7.48 1.22 8.21
CA ALA A 300 7.02 2.42 7.51
C ALA A 300 8.00 3.60 7.58
N ILE A 301 8.81 3.65 8.63
CA ILE A 301 9.76 4.73 8.93
C ILE A 301 11.10 4.07 9.35
N PRO A 302 11.79 3.39 8.41
CA PRO A 302 13.08 2.81 8.70
C PRO A 302 14.04 3.93 9.13
N SER A 303 14.83 3.66 10.16
CA SER A 303 15.92 4.56 10.52
C SER A 303 16.90 4.66 9.36
N ALA A 304 17.46 5.85 9.13
CA ALA A 304 18.60 5.98 8.25
C ALA A 304 19.78 5.31 8.97
N ASP A 305 20.33 4.24 8.37
CA ASP A 305 21.63 3.70 8.75
C ASP A 305 22.75 4.67 8.32
#